data_AF-A0A0N1JTX2-F1
#
_entry.id   AF-A0A0N1JTX2-F1
#
_cell.length_a   1.000
_cell.length_b   1.000
_cell.length_c   1.000
_cell.angle_alpha   90.00
_cell.angle_beta   90.00
_cell.angle_gamma   90.00
#
_symmetry.space_group_name_H-M   'P 1'
#
loop_
_entity.id
_entity.type
_entity.pdbx_description
1 polymer ?
#
loop_
_entity_poly.entity_id
_entity_poly.type
_entity_poly.pdbx_seq_one_letter_code
_entity_poly.pdbx_strand_id
1 'polypeptide(L)'
;MNANAEFTMDVEEIRRRARQSVFDGAQTSTYEGDVETVIKLLNEALATELVCVLRYKLHHFVATGILSEPIAAEFAVHADEEMQHANKIAQRIVQLGGAPDFNPEGMLSRSHSDYVAVDKLDDMIRENLVAERIAIDSYREMIRYLGDKDPTTRRMLEEILAVEEEHADELSDWLDRG
;
A
#
# COMPACT_ATOMS: atom_id res chain seq x y z
N MET A 1 6.74 -42.04 -13.00
CA MET A 1 7.71 -40.99 -12.64
C MET A 1 8.23 -40.42 -13.95
N ASN A 2 7.71 -39.28 -14.41
CA ASN A 2 8.12 -38.71 -15.69
C ASN A 2 8.93 -37.44 -15.47
N ALA A 3 10.17 -37.53 -15.97
CA ALA A 3 11.06 -36.49 -16.47
C ALA A 3 11.30 -35.24 -15.61
N ASN A 4 12.52 -35.15 -15.08
CA ASN A 4 13.24 -33.88 -14.96
C ASN A 4 13.28 -33.23 -16.36
N ALA A 5 12.34 -32.33 -16.64
CA ALA A 5 12.52 -31.38 -17.72
C ALA A 5 13.64 -30.42 -17.28
N GLU A 6 14.77 -30.46 -17.97
CA GLU A 6 15.86 -29.53 -17.74
C GLU A 6 15.38 -28.12 -18.09
N PHE A 7 15.34 -27.21 -17.12
CA PHE A 7 14.95 -25.84 -17.34
C PHE A 7 16.02 -25.16 -18.23
N THR A 8 15.61 -24.69 -19.40
CA THR A 8 16.48 -23.96 -20.33
C THR A 8 15.90 -22.59 -20.63
N MET A 9 16.69 -21.54 -20.43
CA MET A 9 16.31 -20.15 -20.72
C MET A 9 16.85 -19.72 -22.09
N ASP A 10 15.97 -19.25 -22.97
CA ASP A 10 16.35 -18.73 -24.29
C ASP A 10 16.79 -17.27 -24.19
N VAL A 11 18.06 -17.08 -23.84
CA VAL A 11 18.67 -15.75 -23.65
C VAL A 11 18.72 -14.94 -24.96
N GLU A 12 18.86 -15.59 -26.11
CA GLU A 12 18.94 -14.88 -27.40
C GLU A 12 17.58 -14.29 -27.79
N GLU A 13 16.49 -15.02 -27.58
CA GLU A 13 15.14 -14.51 -27.79
C GLU A 13 14.80 -13.37 -26.80
N ILE A 14 15.20 -13.50 -25.52
CA ILE A 14 15.05 -12.42 -24.53
C ILE A 14 15.77 -11.15 -24.99
N ARG A 15 17.03 -11.27 -25.43
CA ARG A 15 17.81 -10.14 -25.98
C ARG A 15 17.14 -9.53 -27.21
N ARG A 16 16.59 -10.35 -28.10
CA ARG A 16 15.90 -9.91 -29.31
C ARG A 16 14.66 -9.08 -28.95
N ARG A 17 13.81 -9.55 -28.02
CA ARG A 17 12.62 -8.83 -27.56
C ARG A 17 12.99 -7.52 -26.86
N ALA A 18 13.97 -7.55 -25.96
CA ALA A 18 14.42 -6.36 -25.23
C ALA A 18 14.88 -5.23 -26.17
N ARG A 19 15.49 -5.55 -27.31
CA ARG A 19 15.89 -4.56 -28.34
C ARG A 19 14.70 -3.96 -29.10
N GLN A 20 13.56 -4.62 -29.13
CA GLN A 20 12.35 -4.13 -29.82
C GLN A 20 11.50 -3.21 -28.93
N SER A 21 11.62 -3.33 -27.61
CA SER A 21 10.79 -2.64 -26.60
C SER A 21 11.61 -1.66 -25.74
N VAL A 22 12.65 -1.04 -26.30
CA VAL A 22 13.61 -0.21 -25.52
C VAL A 22 13.00 1.04 -24.88
N PHE A 23 11.82 1.45 -25.33
CA PHE A 23 11.12 2.64 -24.83
C PHE A 23 10.01 2.32 -23.81
N ASP A 24 9.74 1.04 -23.53
CA ASP A 24 8.62 0.59 -22.69
C ASP A 24 8.97 0.54 -21.19
N GLY A 25 10.10 1.14 -20.80
CA GLY A 25 10.55 1.20 -19.41
C GLY A 25 10.84 -0.19 -18.82
N ALA A 26 10.39 -0.43 -17.59
CA ALA A 26 10.55 -1.72 -16.90
C ALA A 26 9.54 -2.78 -17.39
N GLN A 27 8.60 -2.41 -18.26
CA GLN A 27 7.61 -3.32 -18.79
C GLN A 27 8.22 -4.13 -19.93
N THR A 28 8.42 -5.42 -19.69
CA THR A 28 8.87 -6.33 -20.74
C THR A 28 7.66 -6.97 -21.43
N SER A 29 7.84 -7.41 -22.67
CA SER A 29 6.81 -8.18 -23.42
C SER A 29 6.32 -9.46 -22.73
N THR A 30 6.97 -9.89 -21.64
CA THR A 30 6.62 -11.07 -20.82
C THR A 30 5.92 -10.70 -19.52
N TYR A 31 5.57 -9.44 -19.29
CA TYR A 31 4.71 -9.07 -18.16
C TYR A 31 3.32 -9.66 -18.35
N GLU A 32 2.84 -10.41 -17.35
CA GLU A 32 1.58 -11.16 -17.44
C GLU A 32 0.41 -10.48 -16.70
N GLY A 33 0.67 -9.40 -15.96
CA GLY A 33 -0.36 -8.62 -15.29
C GLY A 33 -1.19 -7.80 -16.27
N ASP A 34 -2.46 -7.57 -15.94
CA ASP A 34 -3.25 -6.53 -16.59
C ASP A 34 -2.84 -5.16 -16.02
N VAL A 35 -1.95 -4.48 -16.75
CA VAL A 35 -1.31 -3.22 -16.35
C VAL A 35 -2.33 -2.15 -15.99
N GLU A 36 -3.41 -2.03 -16.77
CA GLU A 36 -4.43 -1.00 -16.54
C GLU A 36 -5.16 -1.26 -15.22
N THR A 37 -5.53 -2.53 -14.98
CA THR A 37 -6.16 -2.92 -13.71
C THR A 37 -5.19 -2.76 -12.53
N VAL A 38 -3.91 -3.12 -12.68
CA VAL A 38 -2.91 -2.95 -11.61
C VAL A 38 -2.69 -1.47 -11.28
N ILE A 39 -2.56 -0.60 -12.29
CA ILE A 39 -2.44 0.85 -12.09
C ILE A 39 -3.69 1.42 -11.40
N LYS A 40 -4.88 0.95 -11.76
CA LYS A 40 -6.12 1.36 -11.10
C LYS A 40 -6.10 0.99 -9.62
N LEU A 41 -5.85 -0.28 -9.29
CA LEU A 41 -5.79 -0.77 -7.91
C LEU A 41 -4.73 -0.02 -7.10
N LEU A 42 -3.55 0.23 -7.68
CA LEU A 42 -2.50 0.99 -7.02
C LEU A 42 -2.89 2.46 -6.78
N ASN A 43 -3.68 3.09 -7.65
CA ASN A 43 -4.17 4.45 -7.39
C ASN A 43 -5.26 4.49 -6.30
N GLU A 44 -6.06 3.43 -6.15
CA GLU A 44 -7.00 3.29 -5.03
C GLU A 44 -6.23 3.10 -3.71
N ALA A 45 -5.19 2.25 -3.70
CA ALA A 45 -4.30 2.09 -2.55
C ALA A 45 -3.57 3.40 -2.22
N LEU A 46 -3.02 4.11 -3.22
CA LEU A 46 -2.38 5.42 -3.02
C LEU A 46 -3.33 6.43 -2.37
N ALA A 47 -4.59 6.48 -2.80
CA ALA A 47 -5.58 7.35 -2.18
C ALA A 47 -5.85 6.96 -0.73
N THR A 48 -5.88 5.66 -0.43
CA THR A 48 -6.03 5.11 0.93
C THR A 48 -4.89 5.56 1.84
N GLU A 49 -3.64 5.35 1.40
CA GLU A 49 -2.45 5.79 2.13
C GLU A 49 -2.45 7.29 2.43
N LEU A 50 -2.79 8.12 1.43
CA LEU A 50 -2.86 9.57 1.61
C LEU A 50 -3.95 9.98 2.60
N VAL A 51 -5.10 9.28 2.62
CA VAL A 51 -6.14 9.51 3.62
C VAL A 51 -5.66 9.10 5.01
N CYS A 52 -4.97 7.97 5.14
CA CYS A 52 -4.38 7.52 6.40
C CYS A 52 -3.33 8.50 6.94
N VAL A 53 -2.40 8.99 6.10
CA VAL A 53 -1.43 10.05 6.46
C VAL A 53 -2.16 11.23 7.09
N LEU A 54 -3.19 11.74 6.41
CA LEU A 54 -3.88 12.95 6.85
C LEU A 54 -4.64 12.69 8.16
N ARG A 55 -5.27 11.51 8.32
CA ARG A 55 -5.99 11.11 9.53
C ARG A 55 -5.04 10.95 10.72
N TYR A 56 -3.91 10.26 10.54
CA TYR A 56 -2.91 10.13 11.58
C TYR A 56 -2.30 11.47 11.99
N LYS A 57 -1.98 12.35 11.02
CA LYS A 57 -1.49 13.70 11.35
C LYS A 57 -2.52 14.50 12.14
N LEU A 58 -3.80 14.42 11.75
CA LEU A 58 -4.88 15.03 12.53
C LEU A 58 -4.87 14.50 13.97
N HIS A 59 -4.96 13.18 14.15
CA HIS A 59 -5.02 12.55 15.46
C HIS A 59 -3.77 12.84 16.31
N HIS A 60 -2.57 12.86 15.72
CA HIS A 60 -1.34 13.30 16.38
C HIS A 60 -1.49 14.70 16.99
N PHE A 61 -1.99 15.68 16.23
CA PHE A 61 -2.08 17.07 16.69
C PHE A 61 -3.20 17.31 17.69
N VAL A 62 -4.30 16.56 17.62
CA VAL A 62 -5.48 16.77 18.48
C VAL A 62 -5.54 15.83 19.69
N ALA A 63 -4.67 14.81 19.76
CA ALA A 63 -4.55 13.93 20.90
C ALA A 63 -4.12 14.70 22.16
N THR A 64 -5.02 14.77 23.14
CA THR A 64 -4.80 15.49 24.41
C THR A 64 -5.16 14.61 25.60
N GLY A 65 -4.51 14.83 26.75
CA GLY A 65 -4.72 14.06 27.98
C GLY A 65 -3.41 13.69 28.67
N ILE A 66 -3.49 13.20 29.92
CA ILE A 66 -2.30 12.86 30.72
C ILE A 66 -1.51 11.69 30.10
N LEU A 67 -2.20 10.78 29.40
CA LEU A 67 -1.63 9.59 28.79
C LEU A 67 -1.47 9.71 27.26
N SER A 68 -1.76 10.88 26.68
CA SER A 68 -1.84 11.00 25.21
C SER A 68 -0.49 11.20 24.54
N GLU A 69 0.54 11.65 25.25
CA GLU A 69 1.83 12.02 24.64
C GLU A 69 2.52 10.84 23.91
N PRO A 70 2.63 9.62 24.48
CA PRO A 70 3.20 8.49 23.77
C PRO A 70 2.38 8.06 22.55
N ILE A 71 1.06 8.04 22.67
CA ILE A 71 0.15 7.63 21.59
C ILE A 71 0.14 8.66 20.46
N ALA A 72 0.17 9.95 20.81
CA ALA A 72 0.30 11.03 19.84
C ALA A 72 1.63 10.93 19.08
N ALA A 73 2.74 10.63 19.77
CA ALA A 73 4.04 10.43 19.12
C ALA A 73 3.98 9.26 18.12
N GLU A 74 3.36 8.15 18.49
CA GLU A 74 3.22 6.99 17.60
C GLU A 74 2.30 7.28 16.40
N PHE A 75 1.22 8.05 16.57
CA PHE A 75 0.42 8.53 15.43
C PHE A 75 1.26 9.36 14.44
N ALA A 76 2.28 10.09 14.88
CA ALA A 76 3.19 10.78 13.97
C ALA A 76 4.13 9.81 13.24
N VAL A 77 4.58 8.75 13.91
CA VAL A 77 5.39 7.68 13.30
C VAL A 77 4.59 7.00 12.19
N HIS A 78 3.37 6.53 12.51
CA HIS A 78 2.48 5.90 11.53
C HIS A 78 2.22 6.85 10.36
N ALA A 79 1.88 8.12 10.60
CA ALA A 79 1.70 9.09 9.51
C ALA A 79 2.89 9.21 8.54
N ASP A 80 4.11 9.06 9.04
CA ASP A 80 5.31 9.14 8.22
C ASP A 80 5.60 7.81 7.49
N GLU A 81 5.20 6.67 8.06
CA GLU A 81 5.26 5.35 7.41
C GLU A 81 4.22 5.20 6.29
N GLU A 82 2.99 5.66 6.51
CA GLU A 82 1.94 5.74 5.48
C GLU A 82 2.37 6.61 4.28
N MET A 83 3.12 7.69 4.56
CA MET A 83 3.71 8.49 3.49
C MET A 83 4.80 7.71 2.74
N GLN A 84 5.56 6.83 3.40
CA GLN A 84 6.51 5.95 2.72
C GLN A 84 5.79 4.91 1.85
N HIS A 85 4.68 4.35 2.32
CA HIS A 85 3.81 3.46 1.55
C HIS A 85 3.29 4.16 0.29
N ALA A 86 2.69 5.34 0.43
CA ALA A 86 2.24 6.18 -0.68
C ALA A 86 3.35 6.42 -1.72
N ASN A 87 4.57 6.73 -1.26
CA ASN A 87 5.71 6.96 -2.15
C ASN A 87 6.11 5.70 -2.93
N LYS A 88 6.16 4.53 -2.28
CA LYS A 88 6.45 3.24 -2.94
C LYS A 88 5.41 2.94 -4.02
N ILE A 89 4.12 3.10 -3.68
CA ILE A 89 2.99 2.86 -4.59
C ILE A 89 3.04 3.82 -5.78
N ALA A 90 3.22 5.13 -5.54
CA ALA A 90 3.32 6.13 -6.60
C ALA A 90 4.49 5.84 -7.56
N GLN A 91 5.65 5.46 -7.01
CA GLN A 91 6.79 5.06 -7.82
C GLN A 91 6.46 3.82 -8.67
N ARG A 92 5.76 2.84 -8.11
CA ARG A 92 5.36 1.64 -8.84
C ARG A 92 4.38 1.93 -9.97
N ILE A 93 3.42 2.83 -9.75
CA ILE A 93 2.49 3.31 -10.81
C ILE A 93 3.28 3.87 -11.99
N VAL A 94 4.28 4.73 -11.75
CA VAL A 94 5.12 5.31 -12.81
C VAL A 94 5.93 4.23 -13.54
N GLN A 95 6.47 3.25 -12.82
CA GLN A 95 7.22 2.13 -13.42
C GLN A 95 6.36 1.29 -14.37
N LEU A 96 5.05 1.21 -14.12
CA LEU A 96 4.07 0.52 -14.97
C LEU A 96 3.54 1.41 -16.10
N GLY A 97 4.03 2.65 -16.23
CA GLY A 97 3.60 3.61 -17.26
C GLY A 97 2.36 4.41 -16.91
N GLY A 98 1.87 4.32 -15.67
CA GLY A 98 0.73 5.10 -15.17
C GLY A 98 1.12 6.47 -14.60
N ALA A 99 0.10 7.28 -14.31
CA ALA A 99 0.25 8.52 -13.56
C ALA A 99 -0.33 8.34 -12.14
N PRO A 100 0.44 8.61 -11.08
CA PRO A 100 -0.08 8.55 -9.71
C PRO A 100 -0.98 9.76 -9.42
N ASP A 101 -2.18 9.50 -8.90
CA ASP A 101 -3.21 10.52 -8.65
C ASP A 101 -3.19 11.05 -7.22
N PHE A 102 -2.41 12.12 -7.02
CA PHE A 102 -2.35 12.89 -5.77
C PHE A 102 -3.43 13.97 -5.66
N ASN A 103 -4.39 14.03 -6.59
CA ASN A 103 -5.40 15.09 -6.57
C ASN A 103 -6.29 14.92 -5.32
N PRO A 104 -6.38 15.92 -4.41
CA PRO A 104 -7.29 15.85 -3.27
C PRO A 104 -8.75 15.73 -3.72
N GLU A 105 -9.10 16.27 -4.89
CA GLU A 105 -10.42 16.08 -5.47
C GLU A 105 -10.65 14.61 -5.83
N GLY A 106 -11.73 14.04 -5.28
CA GLY A 106 -12.08 12.63 -5.47
C GLY A 106 -11.24 11.64 -4.68
N MET A 107 -10.25 12.07 -3.87
CA MET A 107 -9.38 11.17 -3.11
C MET A 107 -10.17 10.22 -2.21
N LEU A 108 -11.14 10.72 -1.44
CA LEU A 108 -12.01 9.88 -0.60
C LEU A 108 -12.87 8.90 -1.40
N SER A 109 -13.26 9.24 -2.62
CA SER A 109 -14.04 8.31 -3.46
C SER A 109 -13.20 7.18 -4.05
N ARG A 110 -11.88 7.34 -4.11
CA ARG A 110 -10.92 6.33 -4.56
C ARG A 110 -10.35 5.50 -3.41
N SER A 111 -10.25 6.11 -2.22
CA SER A 111 -9.78 5.49 -1.00
C SER A 111 -10.69 4.35 -0.55
N HIS A 112 -10.11 3.29 -0.01
CA HIS A 112 -10.83 2.22 0.70
C HIS A 112 -11.19 2.63 2.13
N SER A 113 -10.47 3.61 2.70
CA SER A 113 -10.60 4.09 4.07
C SER A 113 -11.17 5.52 4.16
N ASP A 114 -11.76 5.87 5.30
CA ASP A 114 -12.40 7.15 5.56
C ASP A 114 -11.48 8.15 6.31
N TYR A 115 -11.72 9.44 6.11
CA TYR A 115 -11.10 10.54 6.87
C TYR A 115 -11.92 10.87 8.12
N VAL A 116 -12.01 9.93 9.06
CA VAL A 116 -12.79 10.11 10.28
C VAL A 116 -12.04 11.01 11.26
N ALA A 117 -12.68 12.09 11.72
CA ALA A 117 -12.16 13.02 12.71
C ALA A 117 -12.95 12.90 14.01
N VAL A 118 -12.27 12.60 15.12
CA VAL A 118 -12.87 12.39 16.46
C VAL A 118 -12.06 13.09 17.54
N ASP A 119 -12.72 13.42 18.66
CA ASP A 119 -12.12 14.24 19.73
C ASP A 119 -11.51 13.44 20.89
N LYS A 120 -11.95 12.19 21.11
CA LYS A 120 -11.47 11.37 22.23
C LYS A 120 -10.36 10.43 21.79
N LEU A 121 -9.34 10.30 22.62
CA LEU A 121 -8.18 9.42 22.35
C LEU A 121 -8.60 7.98 22.04
N ASP A 122 -9.47 7.37 22.85
CA ASP A 122 -9.95 6.00 22.61
C ASP A 122 -10.69 5.84 21.27
N ASP A 123 -11.40 6.89 20.84
CA ASP A 123 -12.07 6.90 19.55
C ASP A 123 -11.05 7.06 18.43
N MET A 124 -10.01 7.90 18.59
CA MET A 124 -8.92 8.04 17.60
C MET A 124 -8.20 6.71 17.36
N ILE A 125 -7.87 5.99 18.44
CA ILE A 125 -7.22 4.67 18.36
C ILE A 125 -8.13 3.68 17.64
N ARG A 126 -9.43 3.66 18.00
CA ARG A 126 -10.40 2.75 17.37
C ARG A 126 -10.57 3.04 15.88
N GLU A 127 -10.69 4.30 15.48
CA GLU A 127 -10.86 4.67 14.08
C GLU A 127 -9.61 4.37 13.24
N ASN A 128 -8.41 4.60 13.79
CA ASN A 128 -7.17 4.18 13.13
C ASN A 128 -7.10 2.65 13.00
N LEU A 129 -7.44 1.88 14.05
CA LEU A 129 -7.44 0.41 13.99
C LEU A 129 -8.43 -0.14 12.95
N VAL A 130 -9.61 0.50 12.82
CA VAL A 130 -10.58 0.15 11.78
C VAL A 130 -9.98 0.39 10.39
N ALA A 131 -9.32 1.52 10.20
CA ALA A 131 -8.66 1.83 8.94
C ALA A 131 -7.53 0.84 8.60
N GLU A 132 -6.69 0.44 9.56
CA GLU A 132 -5.64 -0.55 9.28
C GLU A 132 -6.20 -1.90 8.89
N ARG A 133 -7.31 -2.33 9.52
CA ARG A 133 -7.97 -3.57 9.11
C ARG A 133 -8.52 -3.50 7.69
N ILE A 134 -9.00 -2.33 7.25
CA ILE A 134 -9.44 -2.11 5.87
C ILE A 134 -8.23 -2.16 4.92
N ALA A 135 -7.12 -1.50 5.25
CA ALA A 135 -5.90 -1.51 4.46
C ALA A 135 -5.34 -2.94 4.31
N ILE A 136 -5.20 -3.67 5.43
CA ILE A 136 -4.77 -5.07 5.50
C ILE A 136 -5.59 -5.97 4.55
N ASP A 137 -6.92 -5.92 4.65
CA ASP A 137 -7.78 -6.77 3.82
C ASP A 137 -7.74 -6.35 2.34
N SER A 138 -7.63 -5.04 2.06
CA SER A 138 -7.46 -4.53 0.70
C SER A 138 -6.14 -5.02 0.07
N TYR A 139 -5.03 -4.95 0.82
CA TYR A 139 -3.73 -5.44 0.38
C TYR A 139 -3.72 -6.95 0.16
N ARG A 140 -4.34 -7.74 1.04
CA ARG A 140 -4.47 -9.20 0.85
C ARG A 140 -5.20 -9.54 -0.45
N GLU A 141 -6.27 -8.83 -0.78
CA GLU A 141 -6.99 -9.05 -2.04
C GLU A 141 -6.17 -8.62 -3.26
N MET A 142 -5.44 -7.50 -3.18
CA MET A 142 -4.52 -7.09 -4.25
C MET A 142 -3.38 -8.09 -4.46
N ILE A 143 -2.75 -8.57 -3.39
CA ILE A 143 -1.70 -9.60 -3.41
C ILE A 143 -2.22 -10.89 -4.07
N ARG A 144 -3.42 -11.32 -3.69
CA ARG A 144 -4.09 -12.49 -4.28
C ARG A 144 -4.35 -12.30 -5.78
N TYR A 145 -4.80 -11.12 -6.17
CA TYR A 145 -5.06 -10.78 -7.58
C TYR A 145 -3.79 -10.81 -8.43
N LEU A 146 -2.69 -10.25 -7.93
CA LEU A 146 -1.39 -10.20 -8.63
C LEU A 146 -0.80 -11.60 -8.80
N GLY A 147 -0.80 -12.41 -7.73
CA GLY A 147 -0.23 -13.75 -7.74
C GLY A 147 1.20 -13.78 -8.30
N ASP A 148 1.46 -14.68 -9.25
CA ASP A 148 2.76 -14.80 -9.90
C ASP A 148 2.92 -13.91 -11.15
N LYS A 149 1.88 -13.17 -11.54
CA LYS A 149 1.85 -12.36 -12.77
C LYS A 149 2.62 -11.04 -12.64
N ASP A 150 2.72 -10.53 -11.41
CA ASP A 150 3.48 -9.33 -11.07
C ASP A 150 4.17 -9.49 -9.71
N PRO A 151 5.26 -10.27 -9.64
CA PRO A 151 5.94 -10.57 -8.39
C PRO A 151 6.57 -9.32 -7.75
N THR A 152 6.92 -8.31 -8.54
CA THR A 152 7.50 -7.07 -8.03
C THR A 152 6.47 -6.24 -7.27
N THR A 153 5.29 -6.02 -7.86
CA THR A 153 4.20 -5.33 -7.15
C THR A 153 3.73 -6.15 -5.96
N ARG A 154 3.57 -7.47 -6.12
CA ARG A 154 3.16 -8.35 -5.02
C ARG A 154 4.06 -8.21 -3.80
N ARG A 155 5.38 -8.34 -3.99
CA ARG A 155 6.34 -8.22 -2.90
C ARG A 155 6.30 -6.85 -2.23
N MET A 156 6.18 -5.77 -3.00
CA MET A 156 6.04 -4.42 -2.45
C MET A 156 4.80 -4.31 -1.56
N LEU A 157 3.67 -4.87 -1.99
CA LEU A 157 2.44 -4.85 -1.18
C LEU A 157 2.53 -5.77 0.04
N GLU A 158 3.23 -6.90 -0.05
CA GLU A 158 3.53 -7.77 1.10
C GLU A 158 4.39 -7.04 2.16
N GLU A 159 5.35 -6.23 1.72
CA GLU A 159 6.17 -5.39 2.62
C GLU A 159 5.34 -4.29 3.29
N ILE A 160 4.40 -3.67 2.59
CA ILE A 160 3.47 -2.67 3.18
C ILE A 160 2.52 -3.36 4.16
N LEU A 161 1.88 -4.45 3.74
CA LEU A 161 0.97 -5.25 4.56
C LEU A 161 1.58 -5.64 5.91
N ALA A 162 2.86 -6.02 5.93
CA ALA A 162 3.54 -6.38 7.17
C ALA A 162 3.58 -5.21 8.17
N VAL A 163 3.81 -3.98 7.69
CA VAL A 163 3.80 -2.77 8.52
C VAL A 163 2.38 -2.43 8.99
N GLU A 164 1.37 -2.55 8.12
CA GLU A 164 -0.04 -2.34 8.52
C GLU A 164 -0.47 -3.32 9.62
N GLU A 165 -0.02 -4.58 9.54
CA GLU A 165 -0.28 -5.60 10.56
C GLU A 165 0.40 -5.25 11.90
N GLU A 166 1.59 -4.64 11.88
CA GLU A 166 2.28 -4.11 13.06
C GLU A 166 1.50 -2.93 13.67
N HIS A 167 1.10 -1.94 12.87
CA HIS A 167 0.28 -0.82 13.33
C HIS A 167 -1.03 -1.28 13.98
N ALA A 168 -1.72 -2.23 13.36
CA ALA A 168 -2.97 -2.78 13.89
C ALA A 168 -2.77 -3.51 15.24
N ASP A 169 -1.64 -4.21 15.43
CA ASP A 169 -1.30 -4.86 16.69
C ASP A 169 -1.08 -3.82 17.80
N GLU A 170 -0.27 -2.79 17.54
CA GLU A 170 0.04 -1.73 18.50
C GLU A 170 -1.21 -0.95 18.95
N LEU A 171 -2.09 -0.61 18.00
CA LEU A 171 -3.35 0.07 18.29
C LEU A 171 -4.31 -0.81 19.09
N SER A 172 -4.37 -2.11 18.78
CA SER A 172 -5.19 -3.07 19.53
C SER A 172 -4.70 -3.19 20.97
N ASP A 173 -3.38 -3.24 21.16
CA ASP A 173 -2.73 -3.32 22.47
C ASP A 173 -3.08 -2.13 23.38
N TRP A 174 -3.23 -0.92 22.83
CA TRP A 174 -3.66 0.24 23.61
C TRP A 174 -5.14 0.20 23.99
N LEU A 175 -6.01 -0.36 23.16
CA LEU A 175 -7.43 -0.53 23.49
C LEU A 175 -7.64 -1.57 24.60
N ASP A 176 -6.86 -2.64 24.60
CA ASP A 176 -6.97 -3.72 25.60
C ASP A 176 -6.42 -3.33 26.99
N ARG A 177 -5.56 -2.30 27.04
CA ARG A 177 -4.97 -1.77 28.29
C ARG A 177 -5.78 -0.64 28.93
N GLY A 178 -6.87 -0.20 28.30
CA GLY A 178 -7.75 0.90 28.72
C GLY A 178 -8.82 0.53 29.74
#